data_AF-A0A093Z6S6-F1
#
_entry.id   AF-A0A093Z6S6-F1
#
_cell.length_a   1.000
_cell.length_b   1.000
_cell.length_c   1.000
_cell.angle_alpha   90.00
_cell.angle_beta   90.00
_cell.angle_gamma   90.00
#
_symmetry.space_group_name_H-M   'P 1'
#
loop_
_entity.id
_entity.type
_entity.pdbx_description
1 polymer ?
#
loop_
_entity_poly.entity_id
_entity_poly.type
_entity_poly.pdbx_seq_one_letter_code
_entity_poly.pdbx_strand_id
1 'polypeptide(L)'
;MTDAATPRKRAKSVTFAPPPPSRENTTFRSRTALILGLLTVSGAYLHFYQSSTNGLFETLGELVQADRFPVSNGEFKRVFTGIKPLDIYLTNFTPFFGALTHAGDDSCYLFWLWMIGQFGIQWALLVMESLREGNKGGVAS
;
A
#
# COMPACT_ATOMS: atom_id res chain seq x y z
N MET A 1 52.24 18.50 41.49
CA MET A 1 50.90 18.96 41.91
C MET A 1 50.03 18.98 40.66
N THR A 2 49.26 17.92 40.43
CA THR A 2 48.34 17.78 39.29
C THR A 2 46.95 18.14 39.79
N ASP A 3 46.41 19.24 39.29
CA ASP A 3 45.09 19.75 39.65
C ASP A 3 44.01 18.85 39.05
N ALA A 4 43.14 18.29 39.88
CA ALA A 4 42.08 17.39 39.44
C ALA A 4 40.95 18.20 38.81
N ALA A 5 40.69 17.98 37.51
CA ALA A 5 39.63 18.67 36.77
C ALA A 5 38.24 18.39 37.37
N THR A 6 37.53 19.45 37.74
CA THR A 6 36.18 19.42 38.30
C THR A 6 35.18 18.81 37.31
N PRO A 7 34.33 17.85 37.71
CA PRO A 7 33.38 17.21 36.80
C PRO A 7 32.30 18.20 36.37
N ARG A 8 32.19 18.43 35.05
CA ARG A 8 31.16 19.29 34.44
C ARG A 8 29.79 18.64 34.65
N LYS A 9 28.92 19.26 35.45
CA LYS A 9 27.54 18.78 35.65
C LYS A 9 26.82 18.67 34.29
N ARG A 10 26.44 17.45 33.91
CA ARG A 10 25.62 17.18 32.72
C ARG A 10 24.30 17.93 32.86
N ALA A 11 24.00 18.84 31.94
CA ALA A 11 22.71 19.52 31.91
C ALA A 11 21.60 18.46 31.78
N LYS A 12 20.58 18.53 32.65
CA LYS A 12 19.39 17.69 32.53
C LYS A 12 18.69 18.07 31.22
N SER A 13 18.47 17.09 30.35
CA SER A 13 17.67 17.29 29.14
C SER A 13 16.27 17.74 29.55
N VAL A 14 15.90 18.96 29.20
CA VAL A 14 14.54 19.44 29.35
C VAL A 14 13.73 18.82 28.22
N THR A 15 12.98 17.76 28.53
CA THR A 15 12.03 17.17 27.58
C THR A 15 10.84 18.10 27.47
N PHE A 16 10.80 18.93 26.43
CA PHE A 16 9.62 19.70 26.09
C PHE A 16 8.55 18.74 25.57
N ALA A 17 7.48 18.54 26.34
CA ALA A 17 6.30 17.85 25.85
C ALA A 17 5.72 18.65 24.67
N PRO A 18 5.37 18.01 23.55
CA PRO A 18 4.76 18.73 22.44
C PRO A 18 3.44 19.38 22.91
N PRO A 19 3.18 20.65 22.54
CA PRO A 19 1.94 21.32 22.92
C PRO A 19 0.73 20.52 22.39
N PRO A 20 -0.36 20.43 23.15
CA PRO A 20 -1.55 19.73 22.70
C PRO A 20 -2.05 20.37 21.39
N PRO A 21 -2.54 19.56 20.43
CA PRO A 21 -3.01 20.09 19.16
C PRO A 21 -4.15 21.09 19.40
N SER A 22 -4.11 22.23 18.71
CA SER A 22 -5.20 23.21 18.79
C SER A 22 -6.52 22.58 18.30
N ARG A 23 -7.66 23.02 18.84
CA ARG A 23 -8.99 22.52 18.45
C ARG A 23 -9.23 22.66 16.94
N GLU A 24 -8.70 23.72 16.34
CA GLU A 24 -8.80 24.02 14.91
C GLU A 24 -8.03 22.99 14.06
N ASN A 25 -6.81 22.63 14.48
CA ASN A 25 -6.01 21.58 13.83
C ASN A 25 -6.69 20.21 13.93
N THR A 26 -7.34 19.91 15.05
CA THR A 26 -8.04 18.63 15.25
C THR A 26 -9.29 18.52 14.37
N THR A 27 -10.05 19.62 14.25
CA THR A 27 -11.26 19.70 13.43
C THR A 27 -10.96 19.65 11.94
N PHE A 28 -9.88 20.29 11.50
CA PHE A 28 -9.41 20.20 10.12
C PHE A 28 -8.97 18.77 9.78
N ARG A 29 -8.15 18.15 10.64
CA ARG A 29 -7.68 16.76 10.44
C ARG A 29 -8.81 15.75 10.37
N SER A 30 -9.84 15.86 11.23
CA SER A 30 -10.97 14.94 11.21
C SER A 30 -11.83 15.08 9.95
N ARG A 31 -12.09 16.31 9.49
CA ARG A 31 -12.81 16.58 8.23
C ARG A 31 -12.05 16.04 7.03
N THR A 32 -10.75 16.30 6.94
CA THR A 32 -9.91 15.78 5.86
C THR A 32 -9.89 14.25 5.87
N ALA A 33 -9.73 13.62 7.03
CA ALA A 33 -9.78 12.16 7.15
C ALA A 33 -11.12 11.57 6.72
N LEU A 34 -12.24 12.22 7.07
CA LEU A 34 -13.57 11.79 6.64
C LEU A 34 -13.76 11.90 5.13
N ILE A 35 -13.40 13.04 4.54
CA ILE A 35 -13.53 13.26 3.09
C ILE A 35 -12.65 12.26 2.33
N LEU A 36 -11.40 12.09 2.75
CA LEU A 36 -10.48 11.12 2.14
C LEU A 36 -11.02 9.69 2.29
N GLY A 37 -11.48 9.31 3.49
CA GLY A 37 -12.08 8.00 3.72
C GLY A 37 -13.29 7.73 2.83
N LEU A 38 -14.20 8.71 2.70
CA LEU A 38 -15.35 8.61 1.81
C LEU A 38 -14.95 8.47 0.35
N LEU A 39 -13.97 9.26 -0.12
CA LEU A 39 -13.45 9.16 -1.49
C LEU A 39 -12.81 7.79 -1.75
N THR A 40 -12.05 7.25 -0.80
CA THR A 40 -11.44 5.92 -0.91
C THR A 40 -12.50 4.82 -0.99
N VAL A 41 -13.50 4.84 -0.10
CA VAL A 41 -14.60 3.85 -0.12
C VAL A 41 -15.42 3.97 -1.41
N SER A 42 -15.71 5.19 -1.86
CA SER A 42 -16.45 5.42 -3.10
C SER A 42 -15.67 4.93 -4.32
N GLY A 43 -14.37 5.21 -4.38
CA GLY A 43 -13.49 4.72 -5.43
C GLY A 43 -13.41 3.19 -5.46
N ALA A 44 -13.26 2.57 -4.29
CA ALA A 44 -13.26 1.10 -4.17
C ALA A 44 -14.60 0.51 -4.65
N TYR A 45 -15.73 1.06 -4.20
CA TYR A 45 -17.05 0.62 -4.63
C TYR A 45 -17.22 0.73 -6.15
N LEU A 46 -16.83 1.87 -6.74
CA LEU A 46 -16.96 2.08 -8.18
C LEU A 46 -16.09 1.09 -8.97
N HIS A 47 -14.89 0.78 -8.50
CA HIS A 47 -14.03 -0.25 -9.11
C HIS A 47 -14.71 -1.62 -9.07
N PHE A 48 -15.18 -2.07 -7.90
CA PHE A 48 -15.85 -3.38 -7.79
C PHE A 48 -17.14 -3.46 -8.59
N TYR A 49 -17.93 -2.38 -8.61
CA TYR A 49 -19.14 -2.28 -9.41
C TYR A 49 -18.83 -2.36 -10.91
N GLN A 50 -17.85 -1.58 -11.39
CA GLN A 50 -17.45 -1.62 -12.79
C GLN A 50 -16.86 -2.98 -13.19
N SER A 51 -16.10 -3.61 -12.30
CA SER A 51 -15.60 -4.98 -12.50
C SER A 51 -16.72 -6.01 -12.60
N SER A 52 -17.80 -5.88 -11.83
CA SER A 52 -18.94 -6.80 -11.92
C SER A 52 -19.80 -6.55 -13.16
N THR A 53 -19.98 -5.30 -13.58
CA THR A 53 -20.78 -4.98 -14.78
C THR A 53 -20.06 -5.31 -16.09
N ASN A 54 -18.73 -5.28 -16.10
CA ASN A 54 -17.93 -5.53 -17.31
C ASN A 54 -17.58 -7.02 -17.51
N GLY A 55 -18.14 -7.94 -16.71
CA GLY A 55 -17.89 -9.38 -16.84
C GLY A 55 -16.49 -9.83 -16.44
N LEU A 56 -15.74 -9.00 -15.70
CA LEU A 56 -14.36 -9.30 -15.30
C LEU A 56 -14.30 -10.55 -14.41
N PHE A 57 -15.19 -10.65 -13.42
CA PHE A 57 -15.20 -11.77 -12.49
C PHE A 57 -15.62 -13.10 -13.14
N GLU A 58 -16.50 -13.05 -14.13
CA GLU A 58 -16.92 -14.22 -14.90
C GLU A 58 -15.75 -14.71 -15.75
N THR A 59 -15.11 -13.81 -16.51
CA THR A 59 -13.92 -14.10 -17.31
C THR A 59 -12.78 -14.67 -16.44
N LEU A 60 -12.51 -14.08 -15.27
CA LEU A 60 -11.49 -14.58 -14.35
C LEU A 60 -11.85 -15.96 -13.81
N GLY A 61 -13.12 -16.20 -13.47
CA GLY A 61 -13.59 -17.52 -13.03
C GLY A 61 -13.36 -18.58 -14.09
N GLU A 62 -13.70 -18.29 -15.34
CA GLU A 62 -13.43 -19.18 -16.48
C GLU A 62 -11.93 -19.44 -16.68
N LEU A 63 -11.10 -18.40 -16.59
CA LEU A 63 -9.64 -18.54 -16.72
C LEU A 63 -9.01 -19.34 -15.58
N VAL A 64 -9.54 -19.26 -14.35
CA VAL A 64 -9.06 -20.08 -13.22
C VAL A 64 -9.40 -21.56 -13.43
N GLN A 65 -10.58 -21.85 -14.00
CA GLN A 65 -10.98 -23.22 -14.35
C GLN A 65 -10.19 -23.75 -15.57
N ALA A 66 -9.77 -22.87 -16.46
CA ALA A 66 -8.87 -23.23 -17.55
C ALA A 66 -7.52 -23.69 -16.98
N ASP A 67 -6.92 -24.70 -17.61
CA ASP A 67 -5.59 -25.18 -17.22
C ASP A 67 -4.46 -24.35 -17.84
N ARG A 68 -4.77 -23.53 -18.85
CA ARG A 68 -3.79 -22.77 -19.64
C ARG A 68 -4.18 -21.32 -19.80
N PHE A 69 -3.17 -20.45 -19.96
CA PHE A 69 -3.43 -19.08 -20.37
C PHE A 69 -4.07 -19.04 -21.77
N PRO A 70 -4.98 -18.10 -22.04
CA PRO A 70 -5.68 -18.02 -23.33
C PRO A 70 -4.73 -17.75 -24.51
N VAL A 71 -3.55 -17.16 -24.27
CA VAL A 71 -2.60 -16.79 -25.34
C VAL A 71 -1.26 -17.53 -25.23
N SER A 72 -0.91 -18.06 -24.05
CA SER A 72 0.28 -18.90 -23.89
C SER A 72 -0.12 -20.30 -23.43
N ASN A 73 0.38 -21.35 -24.07
CA ASN A 73 0.11 -22.74 -23.68
C ASN A 73 0.74 -23.13 -22.32
N GLY A 74 1.14 -22.16 -21.49
CA GLY A 74 1.71 -22.40 -20.16
C GLY A 74 0.62 -22.77 -19.16
N GLU A 75 0.90 -23.77 -18.34
CA GLU A 75 0.01 -24.18 -17.26
C GLU A 75 -0.01 -23.17 -16.10
N PHE A 76 -1.18 -23.02 -15.47
CA PHE A 76 -1.31 -22.22 -14.26
C PHE A 76 -0.61 -22.89 -13.08
N LYS A 77 0.28 -22.15 -12.40
CA LYS A 77 0.79 -22.58 -11.10
C LYS A 77 -0.36 -22.48 -10.07
N ARG A 78 -0.76 -23.61 -9.50
CA ARG A 78 -1.85 -23.70 -8.50
C ARG A 78 -1.40 -23.92 -7.06
N VAL A 79 -0.12 -24.27 -6.88
CA VAL A 79 0.50 -24.48 -5.57
C VAL A 79 1.64 -23.49 -5.43
N PHE A 80 1.46 -22.49 -4.55
CA PHE A 80 2.45 -21.45 -4.31
C PHE A 80 3.20 -21.70 -3.00
N THR A 81 2.44 -21.98 -1.94
CA THR A 81 2.92 -22.09 -0.56
C THR A 81 2.67 -23.47 0.03
N GLY A 82 1.76 -24.26 -0.55
CA GLY A 82 1.29 -25.54 0.00
C GLY A 82 0.17 -25.40 1.03
N ILE A 83 -0.21 -24.18 1.40
CA ILE A 83 -1.30 -23.89 2.31
C ILE A 83 -2.58 -23.69 1.48
N LYS A 84 -3.47 -24.69 1.46
CA LYS A 84 -4.66 -24.71 0.57
C LYS A 84 -5.47 -23.41 0.57
N PRO A 85 -5.86 -22.80 1.71
CA PRO A 85 -6.61 -21.54 1.69
C PRO A 85 -5.87 -20.41 0.99
N LEU A 86 -4.56 -20.30 1.22
CA LEU A 86 -3.75 -19.23 0.64
C LEU A 86 -3.53 -19.48 -0.86
N ASP A 87 -3.27 -20.72 -1.23
CA ASP A 87 -3.08 -21.11 -2.63
C ASP A 87 -4.35 -20.93 -3.46
N ILE A 88 -5.55 -21.06 -2.88
CA ILE A 88 -6.82 -20.73 -3.56
C ILE A 88 -6.86 -19.26 -3.97
N TYR A 89 -6.55 -18.34 -3.04
CA TYR A 89 -6.53 -16.92 -3.36
C TYR A 89 -5.44 -16.56 -4.37
N LEU A 90 -4.22 -17.09 -4.19
CA LEU A 90 -3.11 -16.83 -5.10
C LEU A 90 -3.37 -17.38 -6.52
N THR A 91 -4.04 -18.52 -6.63
CA THR A 91 -4.44 -19.09 -7.92
C THR A 91 -5.40 -18.14 -8.65
N ASN A 92 -6.37 -17.52 -7.95
CA ASN A 92 -7.29 -16.56 -8.56
C ASN A 92 -6.60 -15.29 -9.10
N PHE A 93 -5.49 -14.88 -8.49
CA PHE A 93 -4.72 -13.73 -8.95
C PHE A 93 -3.84 -14.03 -10.17
N THR A 94 -3.51 -15.30 -10.40
CA THR A 94 -2.60 -15.72 -11.47
C THR A 94 -3.13 -15.37 -12.87
N PRO A 95 -4.39 -15.68 -13.25
CA PRO A 95 -4.92 -15.27 -14.54
C PRO A 95 -5.09 -13.76 -14.66
N PHE A 96 -5.44 -13.07 -13.57
CA PHE A 96 -5.55 -11.61 -13.56
C PHE A 96 -4.22 -10.93 -13.91
N PHE A 97 -3.15 -11.24 -13.17
CA PHE A 97 -1.83 -10.66 -13.44
C PHE A 97 -1.24 -11.16 -14.74
N GLY A 98 -1.42 -12.44 -15.08
CA GLY A 98 -0.89 -12.97 -16.33
C GLY A 98 -1.54 -12.36 -17.57
N ALA A 99 -2.82 -11.97 -17.51
CA ALA A 99 -3.46 -11.17 -18.56
C ALA A 99 -2.92 -9.74 -18.59
N LEU A 100 -2.78 -9.09 -17.43
CA LEU A 100 -2.27 -7.71 -17.32
C LEU A 100 -0.82 -7.54 -17.81
N THR A 101 0.02 -8.57 -17.62
CA THR A 101 1.43 -8.55 -18.01
C THR A 101 1.70 -9.31 -19.30
N HIS A 102 0.66 -9.72 -20.03
CA HIS A 102 0.83 -10.47 -21.26
C HIS A 102 1.50 -9.61 -22.35
N ALA A 103 2.50 -10.16 -23.03
CA ALA A 103 3.15 -9.50 -24.15
C ALA A 103 2.22 -9.52 -25.38
N GLY A 104 1.64 -8.38 -25.75
CA GLY A 104 0.76 -8.25 -26.91
C GLY A 104 -0.50 -7.41 -26.68
N ASP A 105 -0.84 -7.11 -25.42
CA ASP A 105 -1.90 -6.16 -25.08
C ASP A 105 -1.28 -4.91 -24.43
N ASP A 106 -0.88 -3.96 -25.28
CA ASP A 106 -0.21 -2.73 -24.85
C ASP A 106 -1.10 -1.89 -23.92
N SER A 107 -2.43 -1.98 -24.06
CA SER A 107 -3.37 -1.19 -23.26
C SER A 107 -3.47 -1.73 -21.83
N CYS A 108 -3.60 -3.05 -21.67
CA CYS A 108 -3.57 -3.70 -20.36
C CYS A 108 -2.23 -3.51 -19.65
N TYR A 109 -1.12 -3.59 -20.39
CA TYR A 109 0.21 -3.39 -19.82
C TYR A 109 0.46 -1.93 -19.39
N LEU A 110 0.02 -0.94 -20.18
CA LEU A 110 0.10 0.48 -19.81
C LEU A 110 -0.75 0.79 -18.58
N PHE A 111 -1.95 0.21 -18.48
CA PHE A 111 -2.77 0.33 -17.28
C PHE A 111 -2.07 -0.27 -16.04
N TRP A 112 -1.46 -1.44 -16.20
CA TRP A 112 -0.67 -2.08 -15.13
C TRP A 112 0.50 -1.20 -14.67
N LEU A 113 1.26 -0.61 -15.61
CA LEU A 113 2.36 0.31 -15.31
C LEU A 113 1.87 1.57 -14.57
N TRP A 114 0.75 2.14 -15.00
CA TRP A 114 0.14 3.27 -14.30
C TRP A 114 -0.26 2.89 -12.87
N MET A 115 -0.91 1.73 -12.70
CA MET A 115 -1.40 1.27 -11.40
C MET A 115 -0.25 1.02 -10.41
N ILE A 116 0.83 0.35 -10.83
CA ILE A 116 1.98 0.10 -9.95
C ILE A 116 2.72 1.39 -9.60
N GLY A 117 2.75 2.37 -10.52
CA GLY A 117 3.28 3.70 -10.26
C GLY A 117 2.50 4.46 -9.18
N GLN A 118 1.16 4.45 -9.26
CA GLN A 118 0.29 5.04 -8.23
C GLN A 118 0.51 4.38 -6.86
N PHE A 119 0.55 3.05 -6.82
CA PHE A 119 0.81 2.30 -5.60
C PHE A 119 2.19 2.63 -5.02
N GLY A 120 3.24 2.70 -5.85
CA GLY A 120 4.60 3.05 -5.42
C GLY A 120 4.69 4.44 -4.79
N ILE A 121 4.03 5.44 -5.37
CA ILE A 121 3.98 6.80 -4.81
C ILE A 121 3.24 6.83 -3.48
N GLN A 122 2.08 6.18 -3.39
CA GLN A 122 1.30 6.10 -2.15
C GLN A 122 2.07 5.36 -1.04
N TRP A 123 2.76 4.28 -1.39
CA TRP A 123 3.60 3.53 -0.47
C TRP A 123 4.79 4.38 0.02
N ALA A 124 5.46 5.11 -0.87
CA ALA A 124 6.52 6.02 -0.51
C ALA A 124 6.04 7.12 0.45
N LEU A 125 4.87 7.71 0.20
CA LEU A 125 4.25 8.68 1.10
C LEU A 125 3.94 8.08 2.47
N LEU A 126 3.41 6.85 2.52
CA LEU A 126 3.14 6.12 3.75
C LEU A 126 4.41 5.90 4.57
N VAL A 127 5.51 5.48 3.92
CA VAL A 127 6.81 5.29 4.57
C VAL A 127 7.39 6.61 5.06
N MET A 128 7.32 7.68 4.25
CA MET A 128 7.80 9.00 4.68
C MET A 128 7.00 9.53 5.86
N GLU A 129 5.68 9.34 5.90
CA GLU A 129 4.85 9.79 7.01
C GLU A 129 5.08 8.94 8.28
N SER A 130 5.32 7.63 8.16
CA SER A 130 5.66 6.79 9.32
C SER A 130 7.00 7.17 9.94
N LEU A 131 7.98 7.53 9.11
CA LEU A 131 9.27 8.08 9.58
C LEU A 131 9.10 9.49 10.17
N ARG A 132 8.13 10.28 9.69
CA ARG A 132 7.85 11.62 10.21
C ARG A 132 7.34 11.60 11.64
N GLU A 133 6.42 10.70 11.98
CA GLU A 133 5.99 10.48 13.37
C GLU A 133 7.13 9.92 14.23
N GLY A 134 7.96 9.02 13.67
CA GLY A 134 9.17 8.50 14.34
C GLY A 134 10.21 9.57 14.70
N ASN A 135 10.32 10.64 13.89
CA ASN A 135 11.24 11.75 14.12
C ASN A 135 10.71 12.85 15.04
N LYS A 136 9.45 12.80 15.50
CA LYS A 136 8.91 13.82 16.43
C LYS A 136 9.55 13.80 17.83
N GLY A 137 10.37 12.79 18.14
CA GLY A 137 11.15 12.71 19.38
C GLY A 137 12.66 12.92 19.22
N GLY A 138 13.17 13.07 18.00
CA GLY A 138 14.60 13.23 17.72
C GLY A 138 14.94 14.69 17.46
N VAL A 139 15.54 15.36 18.43
CA VAL A 139 16.30 16.58 18.11
C VAL A 139 17.49 16.12 17.29
N ALA A 140 17.58 16.54 16.02
CA ALA A 140 18.79 16.38 15.25
C ALA A 140 19.93 17.06 16.03
N SER A 141 20.91 16.27 16.45
CA SER A 141 22.14 16.75 17.11
C SER A 141 22.99 17.57 16.16
#